data_AF-Q727J3-F1
#
_entry.id   AF-Q727J3-F1
#
_cell.length_a   1.000
_cell.length_b   1.000
_cell.length_c   1.000
_cell.angle_alpha   90.00
_cell.angle_beta   90.00
_cell.angle_gamma   90.00
#
_symmetry.space_group_name_H-M   'P 1'
#
loop_
_entity.id
_entity.type
_entity.pdbx_description
1 polymer ?
#
loop_
_entity_poly.entity_id
_entity_poly.type
_entity_poly.pdbx_seq_one_letter_code
_entity_poly.pdbx_strand_id
1 'polypeptide(L)'
;MRLADRARLDQRRIFASGFTEPVTIAFASGEQVATNGIWFEGAELVEAGDYLQVSSSKPSIVVLRDGLPGKPRAEDDRVCFCDQWFTVADCEPLHPGMWRIRLHKESA
;
A
#
# COMPACT_ATOMS: atom_id res chain seq x y z
N MET A 1 5.41 15.05 28.22
CA MET A 1 5.77 14.03 27.22
C MET A 1 5.37 14.58 25.85
N ARG A 2 6.30 14.80 24.91
CA ARG A 2 5.88 15.28 23.59
C ARG A 2 5.28 14.09 22.82
N LEU A 3 3.96 14.12 22.68
CA LEU A 3 3.14 13.09 22.02
C LEU A 3 3.55 12.85 20.55
N ALA A 4 4.13 13.85 19.90
CA ALA A 4 4.53 13.80 18.49
C ALA A 4 5.77 12.92 18.21
N ASP A 5 6.67 12.77 19.19
CA ASP A 5 7.90 11.97 19.03
C ASP A 5 7.66 10.46 19.18
N ARG A 6 6.52 10.07 19.78
CA ARG A 6 6.10 8.67 19.93
C ARG A 6 5.31 8.16 18.71
N ALA A 7 4.65 9.05 17.96
CA ALA A 7 3.96 8.72 16.71
C ALA A 7 4.91 8.45 15.53
N ARG A 8 6.15 8.98 15.57
CA ARG A 8 7.20 8.69 14.57
C ARG A 8 7.90 7.34 14.76
N LEU A 9 7.71 6.66 15.90
CA LEU A 9 8.46 5.46 16.24
C LEU A 9 7.89 4.15 15.65
N ASP A 10 6.62 4.13 15.23
CA ASP A 10 5.92 2.91 14.76
C ASP A 10 5.87 2.77 13.22
N GLN A 11 6.67 3.54 12.48
CA GLN A 11 7.10 3.24 11.10
C GLN A 11 8.00 1.97 11.01
N ARG A 12 8.10 1.19 12.09
CA ARG A 12 9.10 0.12 12.27
C ARG A 12 8.43 -1.25 12.20
N ARG A 13 8.95 -2.10 11.31
CA ARG A 13 8.84 -3.58 11.23
C ARG A 13 7.92 -4.22 10.18
N ILE A 14 7.66 -3.53 9.06
CA ILE A 14 7.66 -4.25 7.78
C ILE A 14 9.08 -4.12 7.22
N PHE A 15 9.95 -5.09 7.53
CA PHE A 15 11.25 -5.22 6.88
C PHE A 15 11.10 -6.10 5.63
N ALA A 16 10.46 -5.56 4.60
CA ALA A 16 10.98 -5.80 3.27
C ALA A 16 12.19 -4.86 3.13
N SER A 17 13.34 -5.36 2.71
CA SER A 17 14.59 -4.60 2.59
C SER A 17 14.57 -3.51 1.49
N GLY A 18 13.43 -2.85 1.23
CA GLY A 18 13.22 -2.00 0.05
C GLY A 18 12.51 -0.69 0.41
N PHE A 19 13.10 0.38 -0.08
CA PHE A 19 12.66 1.78 -0.07
C PHE A 19 11.13 1.96 -0.19
N THR A 20 10.58 2.88 0.59
CA THR A 20 9.24 3.41 0.29
C THR A 20 9.35 4.32 -0.91
N GLU A 21 8.54 4.07 -1.92
CA GLU A 21 8.52 4.87 -3.15
C GLU A 21 7.24 5.73 -3.20
N PRO A 22 7.27 6.86 -3.91
CA PRO A 22 6.06 7.65 -4.15
C PRO A 22 5.01 6.86 -4.93
N VAL A 23 3.76 7.02 -4.50
CA VAL A 23 2.58 6.38 -5.07
C VAL A 23 1.49 7.43 -5.21
N THR A 24 0.82 7.45 -6.35
CA THR A 24 -0.40 8.25 -6.50
C THR A 24 -1.61 7.32 -6.55
N ILE A 25 -2.58 7.52 -5.68
CA ILE A 25 -3.87 6.83 -5.74
C ILE A 25 -4.89 7.79 -6.34
N ALA A 26 -5.48 7.40 -7.47
CA ALA A 26 -6.58 8.10 -8.11
C ALA A 26 -7.88 7.39 -7.75
N PHE A 27 -8.75 8.10 -7.03
CA PHE A 27 -10.05 7.61 -6.63
C PHE A 27 -11.10 7.92 -7.69
N ALA A 28 -12.12 7.06 -7.81
CA ALA A 28 -13.26 7.22 -8.69
C ALA A 28 -14.04 8.54 -8.46
N SER A 29 -13.92 9.12 -7.27
CA SER A 29 -14.45 10.45 -6.94
C SER A 29 -13.77 11.59 -7.72
N GLY A 30 -12.65 11.31 -8.40
CA GLY A 30 -11.80 12.30 -9.06
C GLY A 30 -10.67 12.84 -8.17
N GLU A 31 -10.62 12.45 -6.89
CA GLU A 31 -9.56 12.84 -5.98
C GLU A 31 -8.27 12.05 -6.26
N GLN A 32 -7.12 12.72 -6.17
CA GLN A 32 -5.82 12.08 -6.27
C GLN A 32 -5.00 12.38 -5.02
N VAL A 33 -4.41 11.34 -4.44
CA VAL A 33 -3.57 11.45 -3.25
C VAL A 33 -2.20 10.88 -3.53
N ALA A 34 -1.18 11.70 -3.29
CA ALA A 34 0.21 11.26 -3.25
C ALA A 34 0.53 10.72 -1.85
N THR A 35 1.02 9.49 -1.78
CA THR A 35 1.46 8.82 -0.56
C THR A 35 2.76 8.06 -0.83
N ASN A 36 3.30 7.42 0.20
CA ASN A 36 4.42 6.50 0.05
C ASN A 36 3.91 5.07 0.21
N GLY A 37 4.41 4.16 -0.62
CA GLY A 37 4.05 2.75 -0.57
C GLY A 37 5.23 1.81 -0.68
N ILE A 38 5.01 0.58 -0.25
CA ILE A 38 5.97 -0.52 -0.38
C ILE A 38 5.40 -1.48 -1.41
N TRP A 39 6.06 -1.57 -2.56
CA TRP A 39 5.70 -2.47 -3.65
C TRP A 39 6.19 -3.90 -3.40
N PHE A 40 5.41 -4.89 -3.85
CA PHE A 40 5.79 -6.30 -3.84
C PHE A 40 5.14 -7.08 -4.99
N GLU A 41 5.92 -7.99 -5.56
CA GLU A 41 5.53 -8.89 -6.66
C GLU A 41 6.14 -10.28 -6.39
N GLY A 42 5.32 -11.32 -6.41
CA GLY A 42 5.71 -12.74 -6.51
C GLY A 42 6.06 -13.55 -5.24
N ALA A 43 5.30 -13.55 -4.15
CA ALA A 43 5.51 -14.55 -3.06
C ALA A 43 4.20 -14.93 -2.30
N GLU A 44 4.22 -15.80 -1.27
CA GLU A 44 3.08 -16.10 -0.35
C GLU A 44 3.22 -15.57 1.08
N LEU A 45 2.10 -15.13 1.71
CA LEU A 45 2.07 -14.51 3.05
C LEU A 45 2.21 -15.60 4.11
N VAL A 46 3.39 -15.68 4.72
CA VAL A 46 3.62 -16.56 5.86
C VAL A 46 3.72 -15.69 7.10
N GLU A 47 2.74 -15.82 7.98
CA GLU A 47 2.75 -15.21 9.30
C GLU A 47 3.83 -15.92 10.14
N ALA A 48 5.02 -15.32 10.22
CA ALA A 48 6.15 -15.84 11.00
C ALA A 48 6.41 -14.93 12.21
N GLY A 49 5.50 -14.96 13.19
CA GLY A 49 5.64 -14.20 14.45
C GLY A 49 5.56 -12.68 14.28
N ASP A 50 6.50 -11.92 14.87
CA ASP A 50 6.56 -10.45 14.87
C ASP A 50 6.84 -9.80 13.50
N TYR A 51 6.86 -10.57 12.41
CA TYR A 51 7.31 -10.12 11.09
C TYR A 51 6.25 -10.39 10.02
N LEU A 52 5.93 -9.35 9.26
CA LEU A 52 5.13 -9.43 8.04
C LEU A 52 6.06 -9.62 6.84
N GLN A 53 6.12 -10.83 6.29
CA GLN A 53 6.74 -11.07 4.99
C GLN A 53 5.65 -10.98 3.91
N VAL A 54 5.75 -9.98 3.03
CA VAL A 54 4.69 -9.58 2.09
C VAL A 54 5.00 -10.06 0.68
N SER A 55 3.97 -10.57 0.01
CA SER A 55 4.15 -11.62 -0.95
C SER A 55 2.80 -11.87 -1.66
N SER A 56 2.77 -11.69 -2.98
CA SER A 56 1.55 -11.79 -3.81
C SER A 56 1.87 -12.30 -5.21
N SER A 57 1.11 -13.21 -5.82
CA SER A 57 1.27 -13.54 -7.26
C SER A 57 0.84 -12.41 -8.19
N LYS A 58 0.13 -11.42 -7.65
CA LYS A 58 -0.28 -10.20 -8.33
C LYS A 58 0.53 -9.01 -7.81
N PRO A 59 0.84 -8.01 -8.63
CA PRO A 59 1.43 -6.77 -8.15
C PRO A 59 0.59 -6.21 -7.01
N SER A 60 1.24 -5.71 -5.98
CA SER A 60 0.54 -5.21 -4.80
C SER A 60 1.38 -4.17 -4.09
N ILE A 61 0.70 -3.27 -3.40
CA ILE A 61 1.33 -2.18 -2.67
C ILE A 61 0.72 -2.04 -1.29
N VAL A 62 1.56 -1.79 -0.28
CA VAL A 62 1.12 -1.46 1.08
C VAL A 62 1.28 0.04 1.27
N VAL A 63 0.20 0.70 1.68
CA VAL A 63 0.17 2.13 1.96
C VAL A 63 -0.35 2.39 3.37
N LEU A 64 0.01 3.55 3.91
CA LEU A 64 -0.57 4.04 5.17
C LEU A 64 -2.03 4.49 4.94
N ARG A 65 -2.87 4.26 5.94
CA ARG A 65 -4.25 4.76 5.99
C ARG A 65 -4.31 6.27 6.10
N ASP A 66 -3.42 6.80 6.90
CA ASP A 66 -3.43 8.19 7.29
C ASP A 66 -3.15 9.04 6.05
N GLY A 67 -4.10 9.93 5.73
CA GLY A 67 -4.02 10.80 4.56
C GLY A 67 -4.81 10.30 3.33
N LEU A 68 -5.40 9.10 3.37
CA LEU A 68 -6.35 8.68 2.33
C LEU A 68 -7.78 9.14 2.67
N PRO A 69 -8.56 9.63 1.69
CA PRO A 69 -9.96 10.03 1.90
C PRO A 69 -10.87 8.84 2.23
N GLY A 70 -10.40 7.61 1.99
CA GLY A 70 -11.10 6.39 2.34
C GLY A 70 -10.44 5.14 1.77
N LYS A 71 -11.21 4.06 1.79
CA LYS A 71 -10.89 2.75 1.22
C LYS A 71 -10.73 2.85 -0.30
N PRO A 72 -9.56 2.58 -0.93
CA PRO A 72 -9.49 2.29 -2.34
C PRO A 72 -10.37 1.08 -2.67
N ARG A 73 -11.25 1.24 -3.64
CA ARG A 73 -12.25 0.26 -4.07
C ARG A 73 -11.74 -0.45 -5.31
N ALA A 74 -12.08 -1.74 -5.40
CA ALA A 74 -11.80 -2.52 -6.59
C ALA A 74 -12.52 -1.91 -7.81
N GLU A 75 -11.92 -2.09 -8.98
CA GLU A 75 -12.49 -1.83 -10.32
C GLU A 75 -12.71 -0.37 -10.72
N ASP A 76 -12.78 0.58 -9.79
CA ASP A 76 -12.95 2.02 -10.10
C ASP A 76 -11.74 2.90 -9.73
N ASP A 77 -10.88 2.45 -8.81
CA ASP A 77 -9.70 3.20 -8.38
C ASP A 77 -8.43 2.73 -9.08
N ARG A 78 -7.45 3.63 -9.22
CA ARG A 78 -6.18 3.35 -9.89
C ARG A 78 -5.00 3.76 -9.02
N VAL A 79 -3.90 3.05 -9.18
CA VAL A 79 -2.64 3.33 -8.51
C VAL A 79 -1.57 3.60 -9.56
N CYS A 80 -0.87 4.71 -9.44
CA CYS A 80 0.35 5.00 -10.19
C CYS A 80 1.56 4.69 -9.31
N PHE A 81 2.48 3.89 -9.84
CA PHE A 81 3.76 3.55 -9.21
C PHE A 81 4.82 3.46 -10.31
N CYS A 82 5.96 4.15 -10.13
CA CYS A 82 7.03 4.21 -11.13
C CYS A 82 6.53 4.54 -12.56
N ASP A 83 5.68 5.57 -12.67
CA ASP A 83 5.04 6.03 -13.92
C ASP A 83 4.16 4.99 -14.64
N GLN A 84 3.78 3.91 -13.95
CA GLN A 84 2.88 2.89 -14.45
C GLN A 84 1.56 2.92 -13.69
N TRP A 85 0.46 2.87 -14.43
CA TRP A 85 -0.88 2.79 -13.87
C TRP A 85 -1.36 1.35 -13.74
N PHE A 86 -2.02 1.09 -12.62
CA PHE A 86 -2.61 -0.19 -12.28
C PHE A 86 -4.04 0.04 -11.80
N THR A 87 -4.94 -0.86 -12.18
CA THR A 87 -6.30 -0.87 -11.61
C THR A 87 -6.29 -1.57 -10.26
N VAL A 88 -7.02 -1.03 -9.28
CA VAL A 88 -7.19 -1.70 -7.99
C VAL A 88 -8.02 -2.97 -8.19
N ALA A 89 -7.44 -4.12 -7.86
CA ALA A 89 -8.09 -5.42 -7.92
C ALA A 89 -8.89 -5.71 -6.67
N ASP A 90 -8.29 -5.42 -5.53
CA ASP A 90 -8.82 -5.71 -4.21
C ASP A 90 -8.06 -4.86 -3.20
N CYS A 91 -8.68 -4.57 -2.06
CA CYS A 91 -8.01 -3.88 -1.00
C CYS A 91 -8.43 -4.39 0.38
N GLU A 92 -7.44 -4.81 1.15
CA GLU A 92 -7.63 -5.45 2.44
C GLU A 92 -6.83 -4.76 3.55
N PRO A 93 -7.36 -4.72 4.78
CA PRO A 93 -6.62 -4.22 5.93
C PRO A 93 -5.47 -5.19 6.26
N LEU A 94 -4.22 -4.70 6.29
CA LEU A 94 -3.07 -5.50 6.73
C LEU A 94 -2.75 -5.29 8.22
N HIS A 95 -2.90 -4.05 8.70
CA HIS A 95 -2.71 -3.62 10.09
C HIS A 95 -3.66 -2.44 10.34
N PRO A 96 -4.04 -2.08 11.60
CA PRO A 96 -4.93 -0.96 11.88
C PRO A 96 -4.61 0.38 11.19
N GLY A 97 -3.36 0.61 10.80
CA GLY A 97 -2.91 1.79 10.06
C GLY A 97 -2.47 1.55 8.61
N MET A 98 -2.59 0.33 8.09
CA MET A 98 -2.05 -0.05 6.76
C MET A 98 -3.04 -0.82 5.91
N TRP A 99 -2.96 -0.56 4.61
CA TRP A 99 -3.81 -1.11 3.57
C TRP A 99 -2.95 -1.86 2.59
N ARG A 100 -3.30 -3.10 2.30
CA ARG A 100 -2.75 -3.84 1.18
C ARG A 100 -3.68 -3.66 -0.01
N ILE A 101 -3.18 -3.06 -1.07
CA ILE A 101 -3.88 -2.86 -2.33
C ILE A 101 -3.30 -3.89 -3.31
N ARG A 102 -4.14 -4.81 -3.79
CA ARG A 102 -3.79 -5.72 -4.88
C ARG A 102 -4.13 -5.05 -6.19
N LEU A 103 -3.30 -5.27 -7.20
CA LEU A 103 -3.34 -4.53 -8.45
C LEU A 103 -3.49 -5.47 -9.65
N HIS A 104 -4.19 -4.99 -10.67
CA HIS A 104 -4.17 -5.53 -12.01
C HIS A 104 -3.29 -4.63 -12.88
N LYS A 105 -2.32 -5.23 -13.57
CA LYS A 105 -1.54 -4.51 -14.57
C LYS A 105 -2.48 -4.15 -15.72
N GLU A 106 -2.58 -2.86 -16.03
CA GLU A 106 -3.26 -2.42 -17.25
C GLU A 106 -2.42 -2.92 -18.43
N SER A 107 -2.99 -3.82 -19.24
CA SER A 107 -2.37 -4.22 -20.50
C SER A 107 -2.32 -3.00 -21.42
N ALA A 108 -1.13 -2.67 -21.91
CA ALA A 108 -0.92 -1.61 -22.90
C ALA A 108 -1.65 -1.91 -24.22
#